data_AF-A0A416VWD8-F1
#
_entry.id   AF-A0A416VWD8-F1
#
_cell.length_a   1.000
_cell.length_b   1.000
_cell.length_c   1.000
_cell.angle_alpha   90.00
_cell.angle_beta   90.00
_cell.angle_gamma   90.00
#
_symmetry.space_group_name_H-M   'P 1'
#
loop_
_entity.id
_entity.type
_entity.pdbx_description
1 polymer ?
#
loop_
_entity_poly.entity_id
_entity_poly.type
_entity_poly.pdbx_seq_one_letter_code
_entity_poly.pdbx_strand_id
1 'polypeptide(L)'
;MKLIKKLTAVAAIACLSLTVSAQGFSKFTIEGGMADGSIKNVKEGTSKIEVIAGSDVNLKNVKFKYKLLSGCSLANGLSKNFTEPQTVTVNKNNGSSKEWEIKVKKLTPAPLPINLEFSKTVPAVWTPETKGWVNAGTDESKPTVVRFGNNNVSFIVAFEGEAKEVSFDLNLVGKGDDTFKGVFEVMTSADGINWKNIEGFDNKLTMDSQFTCPVSSDARFIKWNYKEREKQNVNLNNIIIK
;
A
#
# COMPACT_ATOMS: atom_id res chain seq x y z
N MET A 1 67.50 -40.50 -1.30
CA MET A 1 66.13 -40.44 -1.88
C MET A 1 65.39 -39.27 -1.23
N LYS A 2 65.34 -38.09 -1.88
CA LYS A 2 64.70 -36.87 -1.35
C LYS A 2 63.21 -36.88 -1.71
N LEU A 3 62.31 -37.01 -0.73
CA LEU A 3 60.88 -36.74 -0.94
C LEU A 3 60.62 -35.25 -0.73
N ILE A 4 60.46 -34.51 -1.82
CA ILE A 4 59.94 -33.15 -1.81
C ILE A 4 58.42 -33.25 -1.59
N LYS A 5 57.95 -32.92 -0.38
CA LYS A 5 56.51 -32.74 -0.12
C LYS A 5 56.06 -31.47 -0.83
N LYS A 6 55.26 -31.63 -1.89
CA LYS A 6 54.53 -30.52 -2.53
C LYS A 6 53.53 -29.96 -1.51
N LEU A 7 53.75 -28.72 -1.07
CA LEU A 7 52.73 -27.94 -0.37
C LEU A 7 51.74 -27.42 -1.43
N THR A 8 50.56 -28.01 -1.48
CA THR A 8 49.44 -27.45 -2.25
C THR A 8 48.79 -26.36 -1.39
N ALA A 9 48.99 -25.10 -1.76
CA ALA A 9 48.27 -23.98 -1.14
C ALA A 9 46.80 -24.04 -1.58
N VAL A 10 45.90 -24.32 -0.64
CA VAL A 10 44.46 -24.20 -0.85
C VAL A 10 44.08 -22.75 -0.55
N ALA A 11 43.85 -21.96 -1.59
CA ALA A 11 43.24 -20.64 -1.46
C ALA A 11 41.73 -20.83 -1.19
N ALA A 12 41.34 -20.74 0.08
CA ALA A 12 39.94 -20.65 0.46
C ALA A 12 39.42 -19.24 0.09
N ILE A 13 38.76 -19.12 -1.06
CA ILE A 13 37.96 -17.94 -1.37
C ILE A 13 36.72 -18.02 -0.49
N ALA A 14 36.75 -17.32 0.64
CA ALA A 14 35.55 -17.07 1.42
C ALA A 14 34.64 -16.16 0.59
N CYS A 15 33.71 -16.76 -0.17
CA CYS A 15 32.53 -16.07 -0.65
C CYS A 15 31.70 -15.68 0.57
N LEU A 16 32.03 -14.53 1.17
CA LEU A 16 31.10 -13.79 2.02
C LEU A 16 29.89 -13.48 1.15
N SER A 17 28.86 -14.32 1.24
CA SER A 17 27.54 -13.96 0.79
C SER A 17 27.14 -12.73 1.60
N LEU A 18 27.35 -11.55 1.01
CA LEU A 18 26.73 -10.33 1.51
C LEU A 18 25.23 -10.60 1.44
N THR A 19 24.65 -10.97 2.57
CA THR A 19 23.21 -10.89 2.73
C THR A 19 22.88 -9.44 2.44
N VAL A 20 22.25 -9.19 1.29
CA VAL A 20 21.72 -7.87 0.93
C VAL A 20 20.63 -7.60 1.96
N SER A 21 21.05 -7.12 3.12
CA SER A 21 20.17 -6.77 4.22
C SER A 21 19.36 -5.59 3.73
N ALA A 22 18.04 -5.71 3.71
CA ALA A 22 17.15 -4.69 3.18
C ALA A 22 17.53 -3.28 3.69
N GLN A 23 17.56 -2.34 2.75
CA GLN A 23 17.87 -0.93 2.99
C GLN A 23 16.57 -0.12 2.95
N GLY A 24 16.30 0.66 3.99
CA GLY A 24 15.09 1.48 4.04
C GLY A 24 14.38 1.53 5.39
N PHE A 25 13.06 1.62 5.32
CA PHE A 25 12.16 1.76 6.46
C PHE A 25 11.53 0.41 6.83
N SER A 26 11.30 0.22 8.13
CA SER A 26 10.51 -0.89 8.69
C SER A 26 9.15 -0.43 9.21
N LYS A 27 9.01 0.87 9.52
CA LYS A 27 7.75 1.48 9.95
C LYS A 27 7.75 2.97 9.61
N PHE A 28 6.57 3.48 9.26
CA PHE A 28 6.30 4.91 9.13
C PHE A 28 4.84 5.16 9.51
N THR A 29 4.57 6.13 10.38
CA THR A 29 3.22 6.51 10.82
C THR A 29 3.11 8.02 11.00
N ILE A 30 1.89 8.53 10.96
CA ILE A 30 1.58 9.93 11.24
C ILE A 30 0.48 10.03 12.31
N GLU A 31 0.46 11.11 13.08
CA GLU A 31 -0.68 11.46 13.93
C GLU A 31 -1.88 11.81 13.03
N GLY A 32 -3.05 11.21 13.30
CA GLY A 32 -4.22 11.31 12.41
C GLY A 32 -4.16 10.43 11.16
N GLY A 33 -3.18 9.51 11.08
CA GLY A 33 -3.12 8.49 10.03
C GLY A 33 -4.16 7.39 10.24
N MET A 34 -4.78 6.91 9.16
CA MET A 34 -5.81 5.87 9.22
C MET A 34 -5.22 4.44 9.32
N ALA A 35 -3.92 4.29 9.04
CA ALA A 35 -3.17 3.04 9.16
C ALA A 35 -1.66 3.31 9.21
N ASP A 36 -0.87 2.27 9.50
CA ASP A 36 0.57 2.29 9.23
C ASP A 36 0.84 2.53 7.72
N GLY A 37 1.95 3.19 7.41
CA GLY A 37 2.33 3.46 6.02
C GLY A 37 2.60 2.19 5.23
N SER A 38 2.12 2.15 3.99
CA SER A 38 2.44 1.10 3.02
C SER A 38 3.88 1.28 2.54
N ILE A 39 4.76 0.35 2.90
CA ILE A 39 6.20 0.40 2.57
C ILE A 39 6.48 -0.56 1.42
N LYS A 40 6.90 -0.01 0.27
CA LYS A 40 7.27 -0.78 -0.93
C LYS A 40 8.76 -0.63 -1.21
N ASN A 41 9.54 -1.61 -0.76
CA ASN A 41 10.96 -1.70 -1.08
C ASN A 41 11.18 -2.48 -2.38
N VAL A 42 11.46 -1.77 -3.48
CA VAL A 42 11.72 -2.39 -4.79
C VAL A 42 13.18 -2.88 -4.89
N LYS A 43 13.60 -3.57 -5.95
CA LYS A 43 15.04 -3.85 -6.15
C LYS A 43 15.72 -2.71 -6.91
N GLU A 44 15.08 -2.29 -7.99
CA GLU A 44 15.55 -1.24 -8.90
C GLU A 44 14.60 -0.05 -8.83
N GLY A 45 15.16 1.16 -8.98
CA GLY A 45 14.44 2.42 -8.89
C GLY A 45 14.14 2.87 -7.45
N THR A 46 13.29 3.89 -7.37
CA THR A 46 12.90 4.56 -6.13
C THR A 46 11.89 3.72 -5.34
N SER A 47 12.22 3.41 -4.08
CA SER A 47 11.28 2.78 -3.16
C SER A 47 10.22 3.78 -2.69
N LYS A 48 9.08 3.30 -2.19
CA LYS A 48 7.96 4.17 -1.83
C LYS A 48 7.42 3.91 -0.43
N ILE A 49 6.96 4.97 0.23
CA ILE A 49 6.06 4.91 1.39
C ILE A 49 4.83 5.73 1.08
N GLU A 50 3.66 5.12 1.25
CA GLU A 50 2.38 5.80 1.13
C GLU A 50 1.62 5.73 2.45
N VAL A 51 1.15 6.88 2.94
CA VAL A 51 0.38 6.97 4.19
C VAL A 51 -0.94 7.64 3.90
N ILE A 52 -2.02 7.10 4.43
CA ILE A 52 -3.35 7.71 4.34
C ILE A 52 -3.58 8.56 5.59
N ALA A 53 -3.86 9.85 5.38
CA ALA A 53 -4.19 10.81 6.42
C ALA A 53 -5.69 11.12 6.43
N GLY A 54 -6.25 11.33 7.63
CA GLY A 54 -7.59 11.86 7.81
C GLY A 54 -7.76 13.28 7.25
N SER A 55 -9.02 13.70 7.07
CA SER A 55 -9.39 15.01 6.51
C SER A 55 -9.01 16.19 7.40
N ASP A 56 -8.78 15.95 8.69
CA ASP A 56 -8.38 16.93 9.70
C ASP A 56 -6.87 17.16 9.75
N VAL A 57 -6.06 16.26 9.17
CA VAL A 57 -4.60 16.37 9.18
C VAL A 57 -4.12 17.59 8.39
N ASN A 58 -3.27 18.40 9.02
CA ASN A 58 -2.57 19.52 8.39
C ASN A 58 -1.28 19.04 7.72
N LEU A 59 -1.30 18.88 6.40
CA LEU A 59 -0.15 18.40 5.64
C LEU A 59 1.07 19.34 5.68
N LYS A 60 0.93 20.62 6.06
CA LYS A 60 2.08 21.53 6.18
C LYS A 60 2.90 21.30 7.45
N ASN A 61 2.34 20.61 8.44
CA ASN A 61 2.98 20.37 9.73
C ASN A 61 2.58 19.00 10.31
N VAL A 62 2.90 17.93 9.57
CA VAL A 62 2.61 16.56 9.97
C VAL A 62 3.56 16.14 11.09
N LYS A 63 2.99 15.57 12.15
CA LYS A 63 3.77 14.84 13.15
C LYS A 63 3.86 13.39 12.72
N PHE A 64 5.07 12.87 12.57
CA PHE A 64 5.31 11.51 12.10
C PHE A 64 6.35 10.79 12.95
N LYS A 65 6.29 9.46 12.93
CA LYS A 65 7.27 8.55 13.52
C LYS A 65 7.71 7.56 12.47
N TYR A 66 8.99 7.20 12.46
CA TYR A 66 9.51 6.19 11.56
C TYR A 66 10.57 5.34 12.24
N LYS A 67 10.79 4.15 11.71
CA LYS A 67 11.88 3.24 12.12
C LYS A 67 12.60 2.76 10.88
N LEU A 68 13.91 2.98 10.82
CA LEU A 68 14.76 2.43 9.77
C LEU A 68 15.11 0.97 10.06
N LEU A 69 15.42 0.21 9.00
CA LEU A 69 16.02 -1.11 9.13
C LEU A 69 17.43 -1.00 9.74
N SER A 70 17.89 -2.08 10.39
CA SER A 70 19.20 -2.10 11.07
C SER A 70 20.33 -1.64 10.15
N GLY A 71 21.26 -0.82 10.66
CA GLY A 71 22.40 -0.30 9.90
C GLY A 71 22.04 0.71 8.80
N CYS A 72 20.79 1.19 8.74
CA CYS A 72 20.39 2.26 7.83
C CYS A 72 20.36 3.62 8.54
N SER A 73 20.66 4.68 7.80
CA SER A 73 20.52 6.08 8.23
C SER A 73 19.91 6.91 7.11
N LEU A 74 19.26 8.02 7.45
CA LEU A 74 18.88 9.00 6.42
C LEU A 74 20.08 9.89 6.11
N ALA A 75 20.39 10.07 4.83
CA ALA A 75 21.36 11.06 4.38
C ALA A 75 20.82 12.48 4.63
N ASN A 76 19.52 12.66 4.39
CA ASN A 76 18.80 13.92 4.56
C ASN A 76 17.65 13.72 5.55
N GLY A 77 17.39 14.70 6.41
CA GLY A 77 16.22 14.67 7.29
C GLY A 77 14.90 14.69 6.50
N LEU A 78 13.80 14.37 7.20
CA LEU A 78 12.44 14.50 6.68
C LEU A 78 11.84 15.84 7.10
N SER A 79 11.19 16.54 6.16
CA SER A 79 10.40 17.73 6.45
C SER A 79 9.04 17.34 7.05
N LYS A 80 8.45 18.26 7.83
CA LYS A 80 7.06 18.11 8.32
C LYS A 80 6.01 18.49 7.27
N ASN A 81 6.42 19.09 6.15
CA ASN A 81 5.52 19.48 5.07
C ASN A 81 5.40 18.36 4.03
N PHE A 82 4.22 17.75 3.94
CA PHE A 82 3.84 16.72 2.97
C PHE A 82 2.71 17.17 2.05
N THR A 83 2.60 18.48 1.74
CA THR A 83 1.72 18.92 0.65
C THR A 83 2.13 18.33 -0.70
N GLU A 84 3.41 18.01 -0.84
CA GLU A 84 3.99 17.30 -1.99
C GLU A 84 4.77 16.07 -1.52
N PRO A 85 5.01 15.07 -2.38
CA PRO A 85 5.88 13.95 -2.07
C PRO A 85 7.30 14.42 -1.71
N GLN A 86 7.92 13.75 -0.73
CA GLN A 86 9.30 14.01 -0.34
C GLN A 86 10.22 12.88 -0.81
N THR A 87 11.35 13.23 -1.41
CA THR A 87 12.41 12.27 -1.74
C THR A 87 13.52 12.32 -0.70
N VAL A 88 13.89 11.16 -0.15
CA VAL A 88 15.03 11.01 0.77
C VAL A 88 15.95 9.90 0.33
N THR A 89 17.22 10.04 0.68
CA THR A 89 18.22 8.99 0.47
C THR A 89 18.46 8.26 1.80
N VAL A 90 18.30 6.95 1.78
CA VAL A 90 18.65 6.07 2.90
C VAL A 90 20.03 5.50 2.60
N ASN A 91 21.00 5.68 3.50
CA ASN A 91 22.32 5.07 3.46
C ASN A 91 22.33 3.77 4.27
N LYS A 92 23.24 2.86 3.93
CA LYS A 92 23.49 1.62 4.64
C LYS A 92 24.97 1.57 5.06
N ASN A 93 25.26 0.93 6.19
CA ASN A 93 26.61 0.78 6.71
C ASN A 93 27.60 0.05 5.79
N ASN A 94 27.13 -0.67 4.77
CA ASN A 94 27.96 -1.27 3.72
C ASN A 94 28.36 -0.28 2.61
N GLY A 95 27.99 1.00 2.72
CA GLY A 95 28.28 2.05 1.76
C GLY A 95 27.25 2.22 0.64
N SER A 96 26.22 1.35 0.54
CA SER A 96 25.16 1.52 -0.46
C SER A 96 24.17 2.62 -0.05
N SER A 97 23.51 3.22 -1.04
CA SER A 97 22.44 4.21 -0.84
C SER A 97 21.22 3.86 -1.70
N LYS A 98 20.06 4.36 -1.29
CA LYS A 98 18.82 4.18 -2.04
C LYS A 98 17.85 5.33 -1.85
N GLU A 99 17.21 5.75 -2.93
CA GLU A 99 16.16 6.75 -2.91
C GLU A 99 14.81 6.18 -2.47
N TRP A 100 14.08 6.98 -1.72
CA TRP A 100 12.76 6.72 -1.20
C TRP A 100 11.86 7.92 -1.43
N GLU A 101 10.71 7.72 -2.05
CA GLU A 101 9.63 8.69 -2.13
C GLU A 101 8.63 8.42 -1.00
N ILE A 102 8.28 9.46 -0.24
CA ILE A 102 7.29 9.39 0.82
C ILE A 102 6.14 10.32 0.47
N LYS A 103 4.95 9.74 0.32
CA LYS A 103 3.72 10.45 -0.03
C LYS A 103 2.69 10.28 1.10
N VAL A 104 2.22 11.40 1.65
CA VAL A 104 1.07 11.42 2.56
C VAL A 104 -0.15 11.85 1.76
N LYS A 105 -1.11 10.95 1.62
CA LYS A 105 -2.34 11.16 0.85
C LYS A 105 -3.47 11.49 1.80
N LYS A 106 -4.04 12.68 1.65
CA LYS A 106 -5.15 13.14 2.48
C LYS A 106 -6.48 12.65 1.91
N LEU A 107 -7.27 11.96 2.73
CA LEU A 107 -8.61 11.53 2.38
C LEU A 107 -9.61 12.63 2.74
N THR A 108 -10.16 13.28 1.72
CA THR A 108 -11.23 14.29 1.88
C THR A 108 -12.56 13.63 1.51
N PRO A 109 -13.58 13.60 2.39
CA PRO A 109 -14.90 13.08 2.07
C PRO A 109 -15.54 13.75 0.85
N ALA A 110 -16.44 13.03 0.18
CA ALA A 110 -17.27 13.56 -0.90
C ALA A 110 -18.76 13.38 -0.58
N PRO A 111 -19.66 14.24 -1.10
CA PRO A 111 -21.10 14.06 -0.94
C PRO A 111 -21.59 12.80 -1.65
N LEU A 112 -22.64 12.18 -1.10
CA LEU A 112 -23.36 11.08 -1.75
C LEU A 112 -24.29 11.60 -2.88
N PRO A 113 -24.56 10.79 -3.91
CA PRO A 113 -23.99 9.46 -4.18
C PRO A 113 -22.54 9.56 -4.73
N ILE A 114 -21.72 8.56 -4.44
CA ILE A 114 -20.38 8.41 -5.03
C ILE A 114 -20.44 7.38 -6.15
N ASN A 115 -19.89 7.72 -7.32
CA ASN A 115 -19.67 6.80 -8.43
C ASN A 115 -18.21 6.89 -8.88
N LEU A 116 -17.45 5.81 -8.73
CA LEU A 116 -16.05 5.69 -9.14
C LEU A 116 -15.93 4.62 -10.22
N GLU A 117 -15.78 5.08 -11.45
CA GLU A 117 -15.51 4.25 -12.62
C GLU A 117 -14.14 4.63 -13.20
N PHE A 118 -13.16 3.77 -12.96
CA PHE A 118 -11.80 3.97 -13.45
C PHE A 118 -11.65 3.46 -14.88
N SER A 119 -10.96 4.25 -15.69
CA SER A 119 -10.78 4.02 -17.12
C SER A 119 -9.50 4.71 -17.62
N LYS A 120 -9.29 4.74 -18.93
CA LYS A 120 -8.15 5.47 -19.52
C LYS A 120 -8.28 6.99 -19.37
N THR A 121 -9.52 7.50 -19.37
CA THR A 121 -9.82 8.94 -19.26
C THR A 121 -10.03 9.37 -17.82
N VAL A 122 -10.34 8.42 -16.92
CA VAL A 122 -10.49 8.63 -15.48
C VAL A 122 -9.59 7.63 -14.74
N PRO A 123 -8.28 7.89 -14.62
CA PRO A 123 -7.36 6.94 -14.04
C PRO A 123 -7.51 6.85 -12.51
N ALA A 124 -7.29 5.66 -11.95
CA ALA A 124 -7.17 5.36 -10.53
C ALA A 124 -5.85 5.86 -9.93
N VAL A 125 -5.52 7.13 -10.17
CA VAL A 125 -4.30 7.79 -9.68
C VAL A 125 -4.71 8.93 -8.77
N TRP A 126 -4.33 8.83 -7.50
CA TRP A 126 -4.62 9.86 -6.52
C TRP A 126 -3.72 11.09 -6.74
N THR A 127 -4.33 12.27 -6.68
CA THR A 127 -3.68 13.59 -6.65
C THR A 127 -4.16 14.37 -5.43
N PRO A 128 -3.47 15.45 -5.02
CA PRO A 128 -3.92 16.30 -3.92
C PRO A 128 -5.35 16.86 -4.05
N GLU A 129 -5.86 16.96 -5.29
CA GLU A 129 -7.21 17.43 -5.61
C GLU A 129 -8.27 16.32 -5.55
N THR A 130 -7.84 15.05 -5.44
CA THR A 130 -8.74 13.90 -5.39
C THR A 130 -9.61 13.96 -4.13
N LYS A 131 -10.91 13.84 -4.31
CA LYS A 131 -11.91 13.78 -3.24
C LYS A 131 -12.63 12.44 -3.25
N GLY A 132 -13.19 12.09 -2.10
CA GLY A 132 -13.99 10.90 -1.90
C GLY A 132 -13.16 9.63 -1.71
N TRP A 133 -11.94 9.52 -2.25
CA TRP A 133 -11.18 8.27 -2.17
C TRP A 133 -9.67 8.46 -2.08
N VAL A 134 -9.00 7.40 -1.64
CA VAL A 134 -7.54 7.30 -1.57
C VAL A 134 -7.09 5.84 -1.67
N ASN A 135 -5.88 5.64 -2.18
CA ASN A 135 -5.24 4.33 -2.30
C ASN A 135 -3.86 4.32 -1.64
N ALA A 136 -3.45 3.18 -1.07
CA ALA A 136 -2.09 2.96 -0.59
C ALA A 136 -1.60 1.55 -0.95
N GLY A 137 -0.43 1.47 -1.57
CA GLY A 137 0.24 0.22 -1.95
C GLY A 137 -0.26 -0.42 -3.24
N THR A 138 -1.21 0.20 -3.94
CA THR A 138 -1.79 -0.34 -5.19
C THR A 138 -0.79 -0.29 -6.34
N ASP A 139 -1.02 -1.11 -7.38
CA ASP A 139 -0.20 -1.09 -8.59
C ASP A 139 -0.58 0.06 -9.53
N GLU A 140 0.12 1.19 -9.38
CA GLU A 140 -0.06 2.41 -10.20
C GLU A 140 0.26 2.18 -11.69
N SER A 141 0.92 1.08 -12.09
CA SER A 141 1.15 0.76 -13.51
C SER A 141 -0.12 0.34 -14.25
N LYS A 142 -1.23 0.17 -13.52
CA LYS A 142 -2.52 -0.30 -14.02
C LYS A 142 -3.62 0.70 -13.69
N PRO A 143 -3.57 1.91 -14.29
CA PRO A 143 -4.39 3.04 -13.85
C PRO A 143 -5.87 2.91 -14.20
N THR A 144 -6.29 1.95 -15.03
CA THR A 144 -7.71 1.82 -15.39
C THR A 144 -8.54 1.05 -14.36
N VAL A 145 -7.92 0.60 -13.27
CA VAL A 145 -8.55 -0.12 -12.16
C VAL A 145 -7.75 0.12 -10.88
N VAL A 146 -8.34 -0.12 -9.72
CA VAL A 146 -7.56 -0.20 -8.48
C VAL A 146 -7.01 -1.62 -8.37
N ARG A 147 -5.71 -1.80 -8.61
CA ARG A 147 -5.08 -3.12 -8.57
C ARG A 147 -4.38 -3.39 -7.25
N PHE A 148 -4.84 -4.42 -6.55
CA PHE A 148 -4.25 -4.97 -5.34
C PHE A 148 -3.28 -6.09 -5.74
N GLY A 149 -1.98 -5.79 -5.69
CA GLY A 149 -0.92 -6.73 -6.10
C GLY A 149 0.05 -7.13 -4.99
N ASN A 150 -0.25 -6.81 -3.73
CA ASN A 150 0.61 -7.08 -2.58
C ASN A 150 -0.23 -7.25 -1.29
N ASN A 151 0.43 -7.68 -0.21
CA ASN A 151 -0.15 -7.72 1.14
C ASN A 151 -0.42 -6.30 1.67
N ASN A 152 -1.44 -6.17 2.53
CA ASN A 152 -1.81 -4.93 3.22
C ASN A 152 -1.96 -3.73 2.28
N VAL A 153 -2.56 -3.96 1.10
CA VAL A 153 -2.92 -2.91 0.15
C VAL A 153 -4.35 -2.49 0.43
N SER A 154 -4.59 -1.19 0.51
CA SER A 154 -5.90 -0.62 0.85
C SER A 154 -6.36 0.42 -0.16
N PHE A 155 -7.66 0.41 -0.42
CA PHE A 155 -8.39 1.48 -1.08
C PHE A 155 -9.53 1.91 -0.16
N ILE A 156 -9.62 3.21 0.14
CA ILE A 156 -10.59 3.76 1.08
C ILE A 156 -11.41 4.82 0.37
N VAL A 157 -12.72 4.76 0.55
CA VAL A 157 -13.67 5.80 0.16
C VAL A 157 -14.22 6.44 1.44
N ALA A 158 -14.32 7.76 1.45
CA ALA A 158 -14.93 8.55 2.51
C ALA A 158 -16.08 9.39 1.93
N PHE A 159 -17.20 9.42 2.65
CA PHE A 159 -18.40 10.10 2.20
C PHE A 159 -19.08 10.92 3.29
N GLU A 160 -19.81 11.93 2.86
CA GLU A 160 -20.67 12.74 3.71
C GLU A 160 -22.09 12.17 3.71
N GLY A 161 -22.72 12.15 4.89
CA GLY A 161 -24.09 11.64 5.05
C GLY A 161 -24.16 10.13 5.30
N GLU A 162 -25.38 9.63 5.28
CA GLU A 162 -25.71 8.23 5.55
C GLU A 162 -25.82 7.46 4.24
N ALA A 163 -24.94 6.47 4.03
CA ALA A 163 -25.03 5.52 2.94
C ALA A 163 -25.80 4.28 3.40
N LYS A 164 -26.60 3.72 2.49
CA LYS A 164 -27.40 2.51 2.66
C LYS A 164 -26.68 1.27 2.12
N GLU A 165 -25.99 1.42 1.00
CA GLU A 165 -25.35 0.31 0.30
C GLU A 165 -24.09 0.74 -0.42
N VAL A 166 -23.22 -0.24 -0.68
CA VAL A 166 -22.11 -0.11 -1.62
C VAL A 166 -22.16 -1.26 -2.61
N SER A 167 -22.06 -0.92 -3.89
CA SER A 167 -21.88 -1.87 -4.99
C SER A 167 -20.52 -1.69 -5.62
N PHE A 168 -19.89 -2.77 -6.06
CA PHE A 168 -18.56 -2.74 -6.69
C PHE A 168 -18.27 -4.03 -7.44
N ASP A 169 -17.30 -3.98 -8.35
CA ASP A 169 -16.81 -5.15 -9.08
C ASP A 169 -15.44 -5.57 -8.52
N LEU A 170 -15.27 -6.87 -8.21
CA LEU A 170 -13.96 -7.48 -7.93
C LEU A 170 -13.63 -8.57 -8.94
N ASN A 171 -12.50 -8.40 -9.62
CA ASN A 171 -12.03 -9.29 -10.67
C ASN A 171 -10.64 -9.85 -10.35
N LEU A 172 -10.49 -11.17 -10.40
CA LEU A 172 -9.19 -11.84 -10.24
C LEU A 172 -8.30 -11.63 -11.47
N VAL A 173 -7.00 -11.46 -11.23
CA VAL A 173 -6.00 -11.31 -12.30
C VAL A 173 -5.12 -12.55 -12.36
N GLY A 174 -5.23 -13.29 -13.46
CA GLY A 174 -4.44 -14.49 -13.75
C GLY A 174 -5.17 -15.41 -14.74
N LYS A 175 -4.47 -16.39 -15.29
CA LYS A 175 -5.09 -17.47 -16.08
C LYS A 175 -4.94 -18.79 -15.32
N GLY A 176 -6.04 -19.51 -15.09
CA GLY A 176 -6.02 -20.94 -14.77
C GLY A 176 -6.22 -21.36 -13.31
N ASP A 177 -6.46 -20.42 -12.38
CA ASP A 177 -6.96 -20.76 -11.03
C ASP A 177 -8.07 -19.77 -10.68
N ASP A 178 -9.31 -20.21 -10.88
CA ASP A 178 -10.51 -19.40 -10.69
C ASP A 178 -10.87 -19.26 -9.19
N THR A 179 -10.10 -19.92 -8.32
CA THR A 179 -10.23 -19.82 -6.87
C THR A 179 -9.24 -18.79 -6.36
N PHE A 180 -9.76 -17.69 -5.83
CA PHE A 180 -8.95 -16.74 -5.08
C PHE A 180 -8.24 -17.43 -3.93
N LYS A 181 -6.94 -17.15 -3.76
CA LYS A 181 -6.15 -17.65 -2.64
C LYS A 181 -5.57 -16.47 -1.86
N GLY A 182 -6.11 -16.27 -0.66
CA GLY A 182 -5.82 -15.12 0.18
C GLY A 182 -7.02 -14.63 0.97
N VAL A 183 -6.84 -13.49 1.62
CA VAL A 183 -7.85 -12.83 2.46
C VAL A 183 -8.08 -11.42 1.94
N PHE A 184 -9.28 -11.19 1.39
CA PHE A 184 -9.73 -9.87 0.97
C PHE A 184 -10.95 -9.48 1.79
N GLU A 185 -10.96 -8.24 2.27
CA GLU A 185 -11.98 -7.76 3.20
C GLU A 185 -12.57 -6.45 2.69
N VAL A 186 -13.89 -6.32 2.83
CA VAL A 186 -14.60 -5.05 2.68
C VAL A 186 -15.11 -4.65 4.05
N MET A 187 -14.74 -3.45 4.47
CA MET A 187 -14.98 -2.95 5.81
C MET A 187 -15.66 -1.60 5.78
N THR A 188 -16.47 -1.31 6.80
CA THR A 188 -16.96 0.04 7.10
C THR A 188 -16.34 0.59 8.37
N SER A 189 -16.36 1.91 8.50
CA SER A 189 -15.98 2.59 9.73
C SER A 189 -16.71 3.93 9.85
N ALA A 190 -17.02 4.33 11.09
CA ALA A 190 -17.55 5.66 11.40
C ALA A 190 -16.43 6.71 11.53
N ASP A 191 -15.23 6.31 11.93
CA ASP A 191 -14.12 7.19 12.30
C ASP A 191 -12.85 6.99 11.45
N GLY A 192 -12.83 5.97 10.59
CA GLY A 192 -11.69 5.65 9.75
C GLY A 192 -10.55 4.90 10.47
N ILE A 193 -10.75 4.51 11.73
CA ILE A 193 -9.77 3.86 12.59
C ILE A 193 -10.29 2.50 13.04
N ASN A 194 -11.55 2.45 13.50
CA ASN A 194 -12.22 1.26 13.98
C ASN A 194 -13.04 0.66 12.84
N TRP A 195 -12.54 -0.45 12.28
CA TRP A 195 -13.12 -1.08 11.09
C TRP A 195 -13.96 -2.30 11.45
N LYS A 196 -15.12 -2.43 10.80
CA LYS A 196 -16.01 -3.59 10.90
C LYS A 196 -16.08 -4.26 9.53
N ASN A 197 -15.81 -5.57 9.47
CA ASN A 197 -16.00 -6.34 8.23
C ASN A 197 -17.50 -6.39 7.89
N ILE A 198 -17.82 -6.04 6.64
CA ILE A 198 -19.17 -6.19 6.07
C ILE A 198 -19.22 -7.27 4.99
N GLU A 199 -18.06 -7.60 4.39
CA GLU A 199 -17.91 -8.73 3.47
C GLU A 199 -16.47 -9.25 3.54
N GLY A 200 -16.30 -10.57 3.38
CA GLY A 200 -15.00 -11.22 3.50
C GLY A 200 -14.84 -12.37 2.52
N PHE A 201 -13.75 -12.32 1.76
CA PHE A 201 -13.38 -13.35 0.81
C PHE A 201 -12.14 -14.07 1.31
N ASP A 202 -12.35 -15.19 1.98
CA ASP A 202 -11.30 -16.12 2.39
C ASP A 202 -11.42 -17.37 1.54
N ASN A 203 -10.52 -17.50 0.56
CA ASN A 203 -10.44 -18.64 -0.35
C ASN A 203 -11.75 -18.96 -1.12
N LYS A 204 -12.67 -17.98 -1.23
CA LYS A 204 -14.05 -18.16 -1.75
C LYS A 204 -14.48 -17.16 -2.83
N LEU A 205 -13.59 -16.25 -3.24
CA LEU A 205 -13.88 -15.36 -4.37
C LEU A 205 -13.72 -16.14 -5.67
N THR A 206 -14.82 -16.29 -6.40
CA THR A 206 -14.86 -16.79 -7.79
C THR A 206 -14.67 -15.63 -8.76
N MET A 207 -14.23 -15.89 -9.99
CA MET A 207 -13.93 -14.84 -10.98
C MET A 207 -15.08 -13.86 -11.23
N ASP A 208 -14.71 -12.61 -11.56
CA ASP A 208 -15.53 -11.53 -12.11
C ASP A 208 -16.92 -11.37 -11.48
N SER A 209 -16.93 -10.87 -10.26
CA SER A 209 -18.15 -10.79 -9.46
C SER A 209 -18.48 -9.34 -9.10
N GLN A 210 -19.75 -9.00 -9.30
CA GLN A 210 -20.34 -7.79 -8.78
C GLN A 210 -20.93 -8.09 -7.40
N PHE A 211 -20.65 -7.21 -6.45
CA PHE A 211 -21.11 -7.32 -5.08
C PHE A 211 -21.98 -6.13 -4.73
N THR A 212 -22.89 -6.34 -3.78
CA THR A 212 -23.61 -5.27 -3.11
C THR A 212 -23.70 -5.62 -1.63
N CYS A 213 -23.21 -4.72 -0.79
CA CYS A 213 -23.14 -4.92 0.65
C CYS A 213 -23.93 -3.81 1.36
N PRO A 214 -24.69 -4.12 2.42
CA PRO A 214 -25.32 -3.09 3.23
C PRO A 214 -24.25 -2.26 3.96
N VAL A 215 -24.52 -0.98 4.12
CA VAL A 215 -23.66 -0.05 4.87
C VAL A 215 -24.41 0.41 6.12
N SER A 216 -23.74 0.41 7.27
CA SER A 216 -24.34 0.86 8.52
C SER A 216 -24.52 2.37 8.51
N SER A 217 -25.58 2.87 9.14
CA SER A 217 -25.96 4.30 9.08
C SER A 217 -24.92 5.25 9.68
N ASP A 218 -24.11 4.76 10.61
CA ASP A 218 -22.98 5.46 11.24
C ASP A 218 -21.72 5.48 10.38
N ALA A 219 -21.62 4.64 9.34
CA ALA A 219 -20.42 4.56 8.52
C ALA A 219 -20.19 5.85 7.73
N ARG A 220 -18.93 6.28 7.68
CA ARG A 220 -18.44 7.40 6.85
C ARG A 220 -17.30 6.98 5.93
N PHE A 221 -16.82 5.76 6.10
CA PHE A 221 -15.72 5.18 5.34
C PHE A 221 -16.05 3.75 4.93
N ILE A 222 -15.62 3.39 3.72
CA ILE A 222 -15.56 2.01 3.25
C ILE A 222 -14.12 1.72 2.81
N LYS A 223 -13.60 0.56 3.19
CA LYS A 223 -12.24 0.12 2.85
C LYS A 223 -12.27 -1.26 2.22
N TRP A 224 -11.63 -1.36 1.07
CA TRP A 224 -11.26 -2.62 0.45
C TRP A 224 -9.81 -2.90 0.80
N ASN A 225 -9.55 -4.04 1.43
CA ASN A 225 -8.23 -4.40 1.93
C ASN A 225 -7.82 -5.78 1.45
N TYR A 226 -6.72 -5.85 0.71
CA TYR A 226 -6.07 -7.13 0.43
C TYR A 226 -5.09 -7.43 1.56
N LYS A 227 -5.60 -8.08 2.62
CA LYS A 227 -4.85 -8.34 3.84
C LYS A 227 -3.70 -9.30 3.60
N GLU A 228 -4.01 -10.46 3.04
CA GLU A 228 -3.06 -11.55 2.79
C GLU A 228 -3.19 -12.04 1.35
N ARG A 229 -2.14 -11.79 0.57
CA ARG A 229 -1.98 -12.23 -0.80
C ARG A 229 -1.12 -13.48 -0.85
N GLU A 230 -1.64 -14.51 -1.51
CA GLU A 230 -0.82 -15.66 -1.90
C GLU A 230 -0.16 -15.39 -3.26
N LYS A 231 -0.95 -15.36 -4.35
CA LYS A 231 -0.41 -15.28 -5.71
C LYS A 231 -1.19 -14.38 -6.66
N GLN A 232 -2.50 -14.30 -6.54
CA GLN A 232 -3.34 -13.54 -7.47
C GLN A 232 -3.28 -12.03 -7.18
N ASN A 233 -3.52 -11.21 -8.20
CA ASN A 233 -3.89 -9.81 -7.97
C ASN A 233 -5.41 -9.69 -8.06
N VAL A 234 -5.96 -8.67 -7.42
CA VAL A 234 -7.40 -8.36 -7.47
C VAL A 234 -7.56 -6.97 -8.07
N ASN A 235 -8.53 -6.80 -8.96
CA ASN A 235 -8.95 -5.49 -9.46
C ASN A 235 -10.26 -5.10 -8.81
N LEU A 236 -10.33 -3.85 -8.37
CA LEU A 236 -11.57 -3.19 -7.97
C LEU A 236 -11.91 -2.10 -8.98
N ASN A 237 -13.19 -2.03 -9.36
CA ASN A 237 -13.73 -0.94 -10.17
C ASN A 237 -15.24 -0.78 -9.94
N ASN A 238 -15.86 0.19 -10.63
CA ASN A 238 -17.31 0.38 -10.69
C ASN A 238 -17.96 0.51 -9.31
N ILE A 239 -17.37 1.36 -8.46
CA ILE A 239 -17.79 1.52 -7.06
C ILE A 239 -18.93 2.53 -7.01
N ILE A 240 -20.07 2.13 -6.45
CA ILE A 240 -21.25 2.98 -6.28
C ILE A 240 -21.65 2.96 -4.80
N ILE A 241 -21.75 4.13 -4.17
CA ILE A 241 -22.23 4.30 -2.79
C ILE A 241 -23.45 5.22 -2.82
N LYS A 242 -24.55 4.76 -2.22
CA LYS A 242 -25.83 5.47 -2.17
C LYS A 242 -26.35 5.57 -0.75
#